data_AF-A0A397T6B7-F1
#
_entry.id   AF-A0A397T6B7-F1
#
_cell.length_a   1.000
_cell.length_b   1.000
_cell.length_c   1.000
_cell.angle_alpha   90.00
_cell.angle_beta   90.00
_cell.angle_gamma   90.00
#
_symmetry.space_group_name_H-M   'P 1'
#
loop_
_entity.id
_entity.type
_entity.pdbx_description
1 polymer ?
#
loop_
_entity_poly.entity_id
_entity_poly.type
_entity_poly.pdbx_seq_one_letter_code
_entity_poly.pdbx_strand_id
1 'polypeptide(L)'
;MCPTCPSSEMMSEVSTLVEPDSSHVQKKRTRESSASTEKSSNKKAKKTNGKKKVSSTLKELIEELLTDVPVPTAGENLEETSKNGAIPEGPASIFLQLSNRIDNAETKNEDASRGLIHSYFDFGEAIFKRYKELKPEHGKDGSKAIVKKEVRKAIPETKCSDEALRKRTERSKKMYKLFNSIGKEKIARIRSIPPSYVLNITKDETKYVMAEILTHKV
;
A
#
# COMPACT_ATOMS: atom_id res chain seq x y z
N MET A 1 3.66 -34.85 -14.70
CA MET A 1 4.69 -33.79 -14.59
C MET A 1 4.28 -32.86 -13.46
N CYS A 2 5.20 -32.39 -12.62
CA CYS A 2 4.87 -31.48 -11.53
C CYS A 2 4.78 -30.03 -12.06
N PRO A 3 3.84 -29.20 -11.58
CA PRO A 3 3.82 -27.78 -11.91
C PRO A 3 4.98 -27.06 -11.21
N THR A 4 5.69 -26.21 -11.94
CA THR A 4 6.80 -25.41 -11.40
C THR A 4 6.28 -24.32 -10.46
N CYS A 5 6.67 -24.36 -9.18
CA CYS A 5 6.40 -23.26 -8.24
C CYS A 5 7.02 -21.95 -8.75
N PRO A 6 6.32 -20.80 -8.67
CA PRO A 6 6.91 -19.48 -8.94
C PRO A 6 8.13 -19.22 -8.03
N SER A 7 9.26 -18.83 -8.63
CA SER A 7 10.55 -18.81 -7.94
C SER A 7 10.66 -17.76 -6.82
N SER A 8 11.28 -18.18 -5.71
CA SER A 8 11.69 -17.36 -4.57
C SER A 8 12.50 -16.11 -4.96
N GLU A 9 13.21 -16.16 -6.09
CA GLU A 9 14.05 -15.06 -6.59
C GLU A 9 13.30 -13.72 -6.72
N MET A 10 12.03 -13.75 -7.13
CA MET A 10 11.22 -12.53 -7.29
C MET A 10 11.09 -11.75 -5.96
N MET A 11 11.01 -12.45 -4.83
CA MET A 11 10.89 -11.88 -3.49
C MET A 11 12.15 -11.13 -3.06
N SER A 12 13.31 -11.66 -3.46
CA SER A 12 14.62 -11.04 -3.19
C SER A 12 14.79 -9.76 -4.00
N GLU A 13 14.52 -9.81 -5.31
CA GLU A 13 14.70 -8.66 -6.20
C GLU A 13 13.76 -7.49 -5.88
N VAL A 14 12.49 -7.77 -5.60
CA VAL A 14 11.53 -6.75 -5.12
C VAL A 14 12.02 -6.07 -3.83
N SER A 15 12.75 -6.78 -2.97
CA SER A 15 13.36 -6.20 -1.76
C SER A 15 14.46 -5.18 -2.08
N THR A 16 15.29 -5.44 -3.11
CA THR A 16 16.38 -4.51 -3.51
C THR A 16 15.89 -3.16 -4.04
N LEU A 17 14.66 -3.09 -4.53
CA LEU A 17 14.06 -1.88 -5.13
C LEU A 17 13.46 -0.91 -4.08
N VAL A 18 13.49 -1.31 -2.81
CA VAL A 18 12.90 -0.61 -1.65
C VAL A 18 13.98 0.01 -0.74
N GLU A 19 15.27 -0.16 -1.05
CA GLU A 19 16.37 0.45 -0.30
C GLU A 19 16.41 1.99 -0.45
N PRO A 20 16.60 2.75 0.66
CA PRO A 20 16.70 4.20 0.63
C PRO A 20 18.14 4.64 0.34
N ASP A 21 18.34 5.56 -0.61
CA ASP A 21 19.66 6.14 -0.88
C ASP A 21 20.07 7.09 0.26
N SER A 22 21.09 6.68 1.04
CA SER A 22 21.58 7.38 2.23
C SER A 22 23.03 7.86 2.04
N SER A 23 23.23 8.85 1.17
CA SER A 23 24.56 9.38 0.83
C SER A 23 24.77 10.82 1.32
N HIS A 24 25.23 10.99 2.56
CA HIS A 24 25.75 12.28 3.05
C HIS A 24 27.26 12.19 3.33
N VAL A 25 28.05 12.16 2.26
CA VAL A 25 29.52 12.20 2.35
C VAL A 25 29.96 13.65 2.53
N GLN A 26 30.47 13.99 3.71
CA GLN A 26 31.22 15.23 3.93
C GLN A 26 32.53 14.99 4.69
N LYS A 27 33.48 15.93 4.52
CA LYS A 27 34.92 15.67 4.53
C LYS A 27 35.56 16.19 5.83
N LYS A 28 36.35 15.34 6.50
CA LYS A 28 37.04 15.62 7.77
C LYS A 28 38.09 16.74 7.64
N ARG A 29 38.07 17.74 8.54
CA ARG A 29 39.23 18.56 8.97
C ARG A 29 39.01 19.24 10.33
N THR A 30 40.11 19.65 10.96
CA THR A 30 40.27 20.36 12.26
C THR A 30 40.90 21.75 12.01
N ARG A 31 41.03 22.71 12.94
CA ARG A 31 40.82 22.90 14.41
C ARG A 31 40.39 24.41 14.57
N GLU A 32 39.98 25.03 15.69
CA GLU A 32 40.00 24.71 17.13
C GLU A 32 38.84 25.34 17.95
N SER A 33 38.74 24.89 19.21
CA SER A 33 38.35 25.58 20.46
C SER A 33 37.81 27.03 20.44
N SER A 34 36.58 27.20 20.95
CA SER A 34 36.23 28.27 21.91
C SER A 34 35.12 27.78 22.85
N ALA A 35 35.04 28.32 24.07
CA ALA A 35 34.11 27.86 25.11
C ALA A 35 32.89 28.79 25.23
N SER A 36 31.69 28.21 25.21
CA SER A 36 30.44 28.85 25.62
C SER A 36 29.58 27.86 26.41
N THR A 37 29.12 28.28 27.58
CA THR A 37 28.24 27.51 28.46
C THR A 37 26.79 27.61 28.01
N GLU A 38 26.07 26.48 27.87
CA GLU A 38 24.62 26.50 28.14
C GLU A 38 24.01 25.11 28.50
N LYS A 39 23.13 25.16 29.50
CA LYS A 39 22.00 24.25 29.82
C LYS A 39 22.15 22.74 29.50
N SER A 40 22.40 21.96 30.56
CA SER A 40 22.19 20.52 30.62
C SER A 40 20.69 20.14 30.56
N SER A 41 20.14 20.03 29.35
CA SER A 41 18.81 19.45 29.16
C SER A 41 18.86 17.92 29.38
N ASN A 42 18.32 17.46 30.51
CA ASN A 42 18.25 16.04 30.86
C ASN A 42 17.26 15.29 29.96
N LYS A 43 17.74 14.92 28.76
CA LYS A 43 17.04 14.17 27.73
C LYS A 43 16.63 12.78 28.25
N LYS A 44 15.44 12.70 28.84
CA LYS A 44 14.85 11.46 29.38
C LYS A 44 14.86 10.37 28.31
N ALA A 45 15.78 9.42 28.46
CA ALA A 45 15.99 8.37 27.47
C ALA A 45 14.71 7.54 27.30
N LYS A 46 14.15 7.54 26.09
CA LYS A 46 13.04 6.66 25.73
C LYS A 46 13.58 5.24 25.74
N LYS A 47 13.36 4.48 26.83
CA LYS A 47 13.70 3.05 26.91
C LYS A 47 13.06 2.32 25.73
N THR A 48 13.86 1.97 24.74
CA THR A 48 13.47 1.13 23.61
C THR A 48 13.46 -0.34 24.05
N ASN A 49 12.49 -0.67 24.89
CA ASN A 49 12.18 -2.06 25.22
C ASN A 49 10.66 -2.27 25.21
N GLY A 50 10.07 -2.03 24.04
CA GLY A 50 8.65 -2.22 23.78
C GLY A 50 8.47 -3.23 22.65
N LYS A 51 7.95 -4.42 22.98
CA LYS A 51 7.41 -5.39 22.01
C LYS A 51 6.41 -4.63 21.13
N LYS A 52 6.70 -4.46 19.84
CA LYS A 52 5.97 -3.54 18.93
C LYS A 52 4.48 -3.91 18.93
N LYS A 53 3.65 -3.14 19.65
CA LYS A 53 2.22 -3.41 19.80
C LYS A 53 1.57 -3.26 18.42
N VAL A 54 1.21 -4.40 17.82
CA VAL A 54 0.41 -4.45 16.60
C VAL A 54 -0.84 -3.61 16.83
N SER A 55 -1.07 -2.62 15.97
CA SER A 55 -2.26 -1.75 16.07
C SER A 55 -3.52 -2.54 15.75
N SER A 56 -4.67 -2.15 16.30
CA SER A 56 -5.96 -2.80 16.04
C SER A 56 -6.23 -2.90 14.54
N THR A 57 -6.10 -1.77 13.82
CA THR A 57 -6.27 -1.68 12.37
C THR A 57 -5.30 -2.55 11.56
N LEU A 58 -4.12 -2.90 12.11
CA LEU A 58 -3.20 -3.83 11.43
C LEU A 58 -3.63 -5.28 11.62
N LYS A 59 -4.24 -5.63 12.76
CA LYS A 59 -4.87 -6.94 12.95
C LYS A 59 -6.09 -7.08 12.07
N GLU A 60 -6.99 -6.11 12.13
CA GLU A 60 -8.21 -6.04 11.33
C GLU A 60 -7.92 -6.19 9.82
N LEU A 61 -6.87 -5.52 9.32
CA LEU A 61 -6.38 -5.72 7.95
C LEU A 61 -5.87 -7.16 7.67
N ILE A 62 -5.26 -7.83 8.65
CA ILE A 62 -4.85 -9.24 8.50
C ILE A 62 -6.09 -10.16 8.49
N GLU A 63 -7.06 -9.93 9.37
CA GLU A 63 -8.33 -10.70 9.39
C GLU A 63 -9.08 -10.55 8.06
N GLU A 64 -9.24 -9.33 7.53
CA GLU A 64 -9.84 -9.11 6.19
C GLU A 64 -9.08 -9.88 5.10
N LEU A 65 -7.75 -9.76 5.07
CA LEU A 65 -6.93 -10.43 4.06
C LEU A 65 -6.90 -11.96 4.22
N LEU A 66 -7.18 -12.50 5.41
CA LEU A 66 -7.33 -13.94 5.65
C LEU A 66 -8.73 -14.47 5.32
N THR A 67 -9.79 -13.70 5.59
CA THR A 67 -11.17 -14.19 5.51
C THR A 67 -11.53 -14.68 4.10
N ASP A 68 -11.93 -15.95 3.98
CA ASP A 68 -12.39 -16.56 2.72
C ASP A 68 -13.91 -16.35 2.49
N VAL A 69 -14.37 -15.10 2.58
CA VAL A 69 -15.72 -14.76 2.07
C VAL A 69 -15.70 -14.92 0.54
N PRO A 70 -16.69 -15.57 -0.07
CA PRO A 70 -16.90 -15.46 -1.52
C PRO A 70 -17.00 -13.99 -1.90
N VAL A 71 -16.20 -13.53 -2.87
CA VAL A 71 -16.41 -12.21 -3.47
C VAL A 71 -17.81 -12.22 -4.08
N PRO A 72 -18.72 -11.28 -3.73
CA PRO A 72 -20.02 -11.19 -4.37
C PRO A 72 -19.81 -11.06 -5.87
N THR A 73 -20.24 -12.07 -6.64
CA THR A 73 -19.99 -12.08 -8.07
C THR A 73 -20.85 -10.97 -8.68
N ALA A 74 -20.21 -10.03 -9.40
CA ALA A 74 -20.90 -8.96 -10.11
C ALA A 74 -21.87 -9.58 -11.13
N GLY A 75 -23.12 -9.71 -10.73
CA GLY A 75 -24.07 -10.66 -11.32
C GLY A 75 -25.32 -10.85 -10.45
N GLU A 76 -25.19 -10.77 -9.12
CA GLU A 76 -26.35 -10.52 -8.23
C GLU A 76 -26.79 -9.05 -8.37
N ASN A 77 -27.45 -8.77 -9.49
CA ASN A 77 -28.24 -7.57 -9.70
C ASN A 77 -29.40 -7.62 -8.71
N LEU A 78 -29.27 -6.92 -7.57
CA LEU A 78 -30.43 -6.65 -6.72
C LEU A 78 -31.37 -5.76 -7.54
N GLU A 79 -32.45 -6.37 -8.02
CA GLU A 79 -33.31 -5.84 -9.07
C GLU A 79 -33.75 -4.40 -8.74
N GLU A 80 -33.40 -3.44 -9.60
CA GLU A 80 -33.80 -2.03 -9.43
C GLU A 80 -35.27 -1.86 -9.81
N THR A 81 -36.16 -2.42 -8.97
CA THR A 81 -37.62 -2.50 -9.16
C THR A 81 -38.30 -1.15 -8.90
N SER A 82 -37.79 -0.11 -9.56
CA SER A 82 -38.42 1.20 -9.69
C SER A 82 -39.54 1.14 -10.73
N LYS A 83 -40.54 0.29 -10.48
CA LYS A 83 -41.76 0.14 -11.30
C LYS A 83 -43.00 -0.03 -10.43
N ASN A 84 -43.43 1.10 -9.87
CA ASN A 84 -44.82 1.45 -9.52
C ASN A 84 -45.55 0.57 -8.49
N GLY A 85 -45.64 1.02 -7.23
CA GLY A 85 -46.53 0.41 -6.24
C GLY A 85 -46.46 1.00 -4.84
N ALA A 86 -47.08 2.17 -4.62
CA ALA A 86 -47.22 2.88 -3.34
C ALA A 86 -45.91 3.28 -2.62
N ILE A 87 -45.68 4.59 -2.51
CA ILE A 87 -44.80 5.14 -1.46
C ILE A 87 -45.54 4.98 -0.12
N PRO A 88 -44.91 4.46 0.94
CA PRO A 88 -45.45 4.56 2.29
C PRO A 88 -45.31 6.01 2.77
N GLU A 89 -46.29 6.86 2.46
CA GLU A 89 -46.30 8.29 2.82
C GLU A 89 -46.22 8.49 4.35
N GLY A 90 -45.00 8.69 4.85
CA GLY A 90 -44.73 8.82 6.28
C GLY A 90 -43.23 8.77 6.62
N PRO A 91 -42.84 9.22 7.83
CA PRO A 91 -41.44 9.39 8.20
C PRO A 91 -40.63 8.08 8.19
N ALA A 92 -41.27 6.93 8.43
CA ALA A 92 -40.62 5.61 8.34
C ALA A 92 -40.05 5.33 6.94
N SER A 93 -40.73 5.75 5.87
CA SER A 93 -40.22 5.61 4.50
C SER A 93 -39.02 6.53 4.22
N ILE A 94 -38.98 7.71 4.85
CA ILE A 94 -37.84 8.62 4.73
C ILE A 94 -36.61 8.02 5.41
N PHE A 95 -36.76 7.45 6.61
CA PHE A 95 -35.65 6.77 7.30
C PHE A 95 -35.14 5.55 6.53
N LEU A 96 -36.04 4.71 5.98
CA LEU A 96 -35.65 3.56 5.14
C LEU A 96 -34.93 4.01 3.86
N GLN A 97 -35.44 5.03 3.16
CA GLN A 97 -34.78 5.59 1.97
C GLN A 97 -33.39 6.14 2.31
N LEU A 98 -33.21 6.78 3.46
CA LEU A 98 -31.91 7.30 3.90
C LEU A 98 -30.95 6.16 4.28
N SER A 99 -31.41 5.08 4.92
CA SER A 99 -30.59 3.89 5.21
C SER A 99 -30.06 3.26 3.91
N ASN A 100 -30.96 2.93 2.98
CA ASN A 100 -30.59 2.30 1.70
C ASN A 100 -29.62 3.18 0.87
N ARG A 101 -29.64 4.51 1.08
CA ARG A 101 -28.68 5.46 0.48
C ARG A 101 -27.31 5.46 1.17
N ILE A 102 -27.25 5.18 2.47
CA ILE A 102 -26.00 4.97 3.21
C ILE A 102 -25.35 3.66 2.73
N ASP A 103 -26.08 2.54 2.74
CA ASP A 103 -25.56 1.21 2.37
C ASP A 103 -24.95 1.21 0.95
N ASN A 104 -25.62 1.89 0.02
CA ASN A 104 -25.18 2.10 -1.37
C ASN A 104 -23.93 3.00 -1.47
N ALA A 105 -23.84 4.04 -0.62
CA ALA A 105 -22.67 4.92 -0.56
C ALA A 105 -21.46 4.24 0.09
N GLU A 106 -21.67 3.41 1.11
CA GLU A 106 -20.63 2.60 1.74
C GLU A 106 -20.07 1.56 0.76
N THR A 107 -20.94 0.83 0.06
CA THR A 107 -20.55 -0.13 -1.00
C THR A 107 -19.68 0.55 -2.08
N LYS A 108 -20.11 1.72 -2.58
CA LYS A 108 -19.34 2.52 -3.55
C LYS A 108 -18.02 3.05 -3.00
N ASN A 109 -17.95 3.33 -1.70
CA ASN A 109 -16.71 3.73 -1.02
C ASN A 109 -15.75 2.55 -0.84
N GLU A 110 -16.25 1.33 -0.58
CA GLU A 110 -15.42 0.12 -0.62
C GLU A 110 -14.80 -0.07 -2.02
N ASP A 111 -15.60 -0.01 -3.08
CA ASP A 111 -15.13 -0.19 -4.46
C ASP A 111 -14.14 0.89 -4.89
N ALA A 112 -14.38 2.16 -4.55
CA ALA A 112 -13.43 3.23 -4.78
C ALA A 112 -12.11 3.01 -4.01
N SER A 113 -12.18 2.46 -2.79
CA SER A 113 -11.01 2.14 -1.97
C SER A 113 -10.21 0.97 -2.57
N ARG A 114 -10.88 -0.11 -2.98
CA ARG A 114 -10.28 -1.26 -3.70
C ARG A 114 -9.65 -0.82 -5.02
N GLY A 115 -10.36 -0.04 -5.83
CA GLY A 115 -9.87 0.51 -7.10
C GLY A 115 -8.64 1.42 -6.94
N LEU A 116 -8.56 2.21 -5.87
CA LEU A 116 -7.38 2.99 -5.54
C LEU A 116 -6.18 2.09 -5.16
N ILE A 117 -6.40 1.05 -4.35
CA ILE A 117 -5.33 0.10 -3.98
C ILE A 117 -4.83 -0.67 -5.21
N HIS A 118 -5.72 -1.13 -6.08
CA HIS A 118 -5.37 -1.71 -7.39
C HIS A 118 -4.53 -0.74 -8.24
N SER A 119 -4.94 0.52 -8.35
CA SER A 119 -4.19 1.54 -9.11
C SER A 119 -2.75 1.74 -8.61
N TYR A 120 -2.54 1.66 -7.29
CA TYR A 120 -1.19 1.69 -6.70
C TYR A 120 -0.43 0.37 -6.91
N PHE A 121 -1.10 -0.79 -6.91
CA PHE A 121 -0.49 -2.07 -7.24
C PHE A 121 0.00 -2.09 -8.69
N ASP A 122 -0.88 -1.77 -9.66
CA ASP A 122 -0.59 -1.86 -11.09
C ASP A 122 0.52 -0.89 -11.52
N PHE A 123 0.56 0.32 -10.95
CA PHE A 123 1.67 1.26 -11.18
C PHE A 123 2.99 0.75 -10.58
N GLY A 124 2.94 0.02 -9.46
CA GLY A 124 4.11 -0.64 -8.87
C GLY A 124 4.60 -1.84 -9.70
N GLU A 125 3.66 -2.62 -10.25
CA GLU A 125 3.92 -3.74 -11.16
C GLU A 125 4.61 -3.26 -12.45
N ALA A 126 4.09 -2.20 -13.08
CA ALA A 126 4.68 -1.61 -14.29
C ALA A 126 6.13 -1.13 -14.04
N ILE A 127 6.37 -0.46 -12.91
CA ILE A 127 7.72 -0.03 -12.49
C ILE A 127 8.66 -1.22 -12.27
N PHE A 128 8.17 -2.34 -11.73
CA PHE A 128 8.99 -3.53 -11.51
C PHE A 128 9.28 -4.31 -12.80
N LYS A 129 8.29 -4.47 -13.70
CA LYS A 129 8.47 -5.06 -15.03
C LYS A 129 9.51 -4.30 -15.85
N ARG A 130 9.39 -2.97 -15.91
CA ARG A 130 10.35 -2.13 -16.62
C ARG A 130 11.77 -2.18 -16.02
N TYR A 131 11.88 -2.28 -14.69
CA TYR A 131 13.17 -2.54 -14.03
C TYR A 131 13.76 -3.90 -14.40
N LYS A 132 12.93 -4.96 -14.46
CA LYS A 132 13.34 -6.32 -14.86
C LYS A 132 13.86 -6.37 -16.30
N GLU A 133 13.20 -5.69 -17.24
CA GLU A 133 13.62 -5.59 -18.64
C GLU A 133 15.02 -4.97 -18.79
N LEU A 134 15.28 -3.89 -18.05
CA LEU A 134 16.51 -3.10 -18.16
C LEU A 134 17.71 -3.69 -17.38
N LYS A 135 17.43 -4.52 -16.35
CA LYS A 135 18.44 -5.08 -15.44
C LYS A 135 19.63 -5.78 -16.14
N PRO A 136 19.46 -6.57 -17.22
CA PRO A 136 20.58 -7.24 -17.89
C PRO A 136 21.55 -6.27 -18.58
N GLU A 137 21.03 -5.16 -19.14
CA GLU A 137 21.83 -4.21 -19.93
C GLU A 137 22.50 -3.13 -19.08
N HIS A 138 21.79 -2.63 -18.06
CA HIS A 138 22.23 -1.45 -17.28
C HIS A 138 22.53 -1.77 -15.80
N GLY A 139 22.48 -3.04 -15.42
CA GLY A 139 22.63 -3.49 -14.03
C GLY A 139 21.55 -2.94 -13.10
N LYS A 140 21.74 -3.09 -11.79
CA LYS A 140 20.78 -2.67 -10.77
C LYS A 140 20.52 -1.16 -10.80
N ASP A 141 21.56 -0.36 -10.60
CA ASP A 141 21.39 1.06 -10.31
C ASP A 141 21.20 1.93 -11.58
N GLY A 142 21.77 1.49 -12.72
CA GLY A 142 21.46 2.08 -14.03
C GLY A 142 19.98 1.89 -14.40
N SER A 143 19.44 0.68 -14.22
CA SER A 143 18.00 0.42 -14.43
C SER A 143 17.11 1.22 -13.48
N LYS A 144 17.48 1.31 -12.18
CA LYS A 144 16.79 2.15 -11.19
C LYS A 144 16.75 3.62 -11.63
N ALA A 145 17.83 4.14 -12.22
CA ALA A 145 17.92 5.51 -12.72
C ALA A 145 17.11 5.73 -14.01
N ILE A 146 17.14 4.78 -14.95
CA ILE A 146 16.39 4.86 -16.22
C ILE A 146 14.89 4.80 -15.97
N VAL A 147 14.40 3.86 -15.16
CA VAL A 147 12.97 3.79 -14.78
C VAL A 147 12.52 5.08 -14.10
N LYS A 148 13.35 5.68 -13.24
CA LYS A 148 13.06 6.99 -12.62
C LYS A 148 12.92 8.10 -13.67
N LYS A 149 13.80 8.11 -14.69
CA LYS A 149 13.77 9.09 -15.79
C LYS A 149 12.55 8.88 -16.70
N GLU A 150 12.18 7.64 -17.02
CA GLU A 150 10.99 7.29 -17.80
C GLU A 150 9.70 7.69 -17.08
N VAL A 151 9.56 7.34 -15.80
CA VAL A 151 8.41 7.74 -14.97
C VAL A 151 8.31 9.26 -14.85
N ARG A 152 9.43 9.99 -14.73
CA ARG A 152 9.42 11.46 -14.69
C ARG A 152 9.09 12.10 -16.05
N LYS A 153 9.50 11.48 -17.16
CA LYS A 153 9.10 11.90 -18.52
C LYS A 153 7.60 11.71 -18.76
N ALA A 154 7.02 10.62 -18.26
CA ALA A 154 5.58 10.35 -18.35
C ALA A 154 4.73 11.20 -17.39
N ILE A 155 5.27 11.57 -16.22
CA ILE A 155 4.58 12.37 -15.19
C ILE A 155 5.39 13.64 -14.90
N PRO A 156 5.25 14.69 -15.75
CA PRO A 156 6.02 15.94 -15.63
C PRO A 156 5.59 16.80 -14.44
N GLU A 157 6.42 17.80 -14.10
CA GLU A 157 6.23 18.74 -12.98
C GLU A 157 4.82 19.36 -12.95
N THR A 158 4.32 19.74 -14.13
CA THR A 158 3.00 20.36 -14.35
C THR A 158 1.81 19.45 -14.03
N LYS A 159 2.04 18.16 -13.77
CA LYS A 159 1.03 17.18 -13.34
C LYS A 159 1.32 16.58 -11.96
N CYS A 160 2.57 16.56 -11.52
CA CYS A 160 2.96 16.06 -10.20
C CYS A 160 4.35 16.61 -9.83
N SER A 161 4.49 17.18 -8.63
CA SER A 161 5.81 17.58 -8.13
C SER A 161 6.70 16.35 -7.87
N ASP A 162 8.02 16.50 -7.96
CA ASP A 162 8.96 15.39 -7.70
C ASP A 162 8.72 14.70 -6.35
N GLU A 163 8.37 15.45 -5.31
CA GLU A 163 8.08 14.91 -3.98
C GLU A 163 6.78 14.10 -3.93
N ALA A 164 5.73 14.55 -4.62
CA ALA A 164 4.48 13.82 -4.72
C ALA A 164 4.65 12.55 -5.58
N LEU A 165 5.43 12.64 -6.67
CA LEU A 165 5.75 11.50 -7.54
C LEU A 165 6.64 10.47 -6.83
N ARG A 166 7.61 10.90 -6.02
CA ARG A 166 8.41 10.05 -5.14
C ARG A 166 7.52 9.27 -4.17
N LYS A 167 6.68 9.98 -3.40
CA LYS A 167 5.73 9.36 -2.46
C LYS A 167 4.75 8.41 -3.14
N ARG A 168 4.24 8.74 -4.34
CA ARG A 168 3.37 7.85 -5.13
C ARG A 168 4.12 6.58 -5.55
N THR A 169 5.34 6.72 -6.06
CA THR A 169 6.22 5.62 -6.46
C THR A 169 6.55 4.68 -5.29
N GLU A 170 6.90 5.22 -4.12
CA GLU A 170 7.23 4.45 -2.92
C GLU A 170 6.01 3.67 -2.39
N ARG A 171 4.82 4.28 -2.38
CA ARG A 171 3.56 3.59 -2.03
C ARG A 171 3.27 2.47 -3.03
N SER A 172 3.40 2.73 -4.32
CA SER A 172 3.13 1.74 -5.38
C SER A 172 4.04 0.51 -5.26
N LYS A 173 5.34 0.73 -5.03
CA LYS A 173 6.31 -0.35 -4.78
C LYS A 173 5.96 -1.18 -3.54
N LYS A 174 5.42 -0.57 -2.47
CA LYS A 174 4.94 -1.31 -1.28
C LYS A 174 3.67 -2.13 -1.57
N MET A 175 2.71 -1.57 -2.30
CA MET A 175 1.47 -2.28 -2.66
C MET A 175 1.76 -3.44 -3.60
N TYR A 176 2.54 -3.21 -4.66
CA TYR A 176 3.02 -4.28 -5.54
C TYR A 176 3.74 -5.37 -4.75
N LYS A 177 4.71 -5.01 -3.88
CA LYS A 177 5.39 -5.97 -3.03
C LYS A 177 4.44 -6.82 -2.19
N LEU A 178 3.49 -6.19 -1.48
CA LEU A 178 2.56 -6.89 -0.60
C LEU A 178 1.71 -7.88 -1.39
N PHE A 179 0.91 -7.40 -2.34
CA PHE A 179 -0.09 -8.22 -2.99
C PHE A 179 0.50 -9.19 -4.04
N ASN A 180 1.68 -8.92 -4.61
CA ASN A 180 2.40 -9.92 -5.41
C ASN A 180 2.95 -11.06 -4.52
N SER A 181 3.10 -10.84 -3.21
CA SER A 181 3.56 -11.88 -2.28
C SER A 181 2.42 -12.69 -1.68
N ILE A 182 1.29 -12.06 -1.33
CA ILE A 182 0.16 -12.73 -0.65
C ILE A 182 -0.94 -13.22 -1.61
N GLY A 183 -1.06 -12.56 -2.78
CA GLY A 183 -2.14 -12.73 -3.76
C GLY A 183 -2.77 -11.38 -4.17
N LYS A 184 -2.94 -11.13 -5.47
CA LYS A 184 -3.57 -9.88 -5.99
C LYS A 184 -5.08 -9.87 -5.69
N GLU A 185 -5.69 -11.05 -5.69
CA GLU A 185 -7.09 -11.29 -5.35
C GLU A 185 -7.43 -10.87 -3.91
N LYS A 186 -6.46 -10.86 -2.98
CA LYS A 186 -6.69 -10.41 -1.61
C LYS A 186 -7.00 -8.91 -1.49
N ILE A 187 -6.73 -8.09 -2.51
CA ILE A 187 -7.20 -6.69 -2.54
C ILE A 187 -8.74 -6.62 -2.51
N ALA A 188 -9.44 -7.58 -3.10
CA ALA A 188 -10.90 -7.64 -3.12
C ALA A 188 -11.53 -7.88 -1.74
N ARG A 189 -10.75 -8.36 -0.76
CA ARG A 189 -11.21 -8.65 0.61
C ARG A 189 -11.21 -7.44 1.53
N ILE A 190 -10.61 -6.33 1.11
CA ILE A 190 -10.52 -5.11 1.92
C ILE A 190 -11.86 -4.38 1.88
N ARG A 191 -12.42 -4.07 3.06
CA ARG A 191 -13.74 -3.42 3.21
C ARG A 191 -13.71 -2.28 4.23
N SER A 192 -13.44 -2.55 5.51
CA SER A 192 -13.44 -1.55 6.59
C SER A 192 -12.20 -0.65 6.58
N ILE A 193 -11.06 -1.20 6.18
CA ILE A 193 -9.76 -0.54 6.37
C ILE A 193 -9.61 0.64 5.42
N PRO A 194 -9.44 1.88 5.91
CA PRO A 194 -9.30 3.05 5.04
C PRO A 194 -8.12 2.88 4.08
N PRO A 195 -8.25 3.19 2.78
CA PRO A 195 -7.17 3.02 1.82
C PRO A 195 -5.96 3.89 2.16
N SER A 196 -6.18 5.02 2.86
CA SER A 196 -5.12 5.85 3.44
C SER A 196 -4.25 5.11 4.48
N TYR A 197 -4.79 4.12 5.18
CA TYR A 197 -4.03 3.25 6.08
C TYR A 197 -3.22 2.23 5.27
N VAL A 198 -3.88 1.45 4.41
CA VAL A 198 -3.25 0.40 3.58
C VAL A 198 -2.08 0.96 2.76
N LEU A 199 -2.26 2.10 2.10
CA LEU A 199 -1.22 2.74 1.29
C LEU A 199 -0.02 3.23 2.13
N ASN A 200 -0.20 3.53 3.42
CA ASN A 200 0.83 4.09 4.29
C ASN A 200 1.52 3.07 5.21
N ILE A 201 1.19 1.77 5.15
CA ILE A 201 1.90 0.71 5.91
C ILE A 201 3.42 0.83 5.78
N THR A 202 4.16 0.61 6.88
CA THR A 202 5.63 0.67 6.88
C THR A 202 6.26 -0.57 6.25
N LYS A 203 7.57 -0.52 5.99
CA LYS A 203 8.34 -1.67 5.47
C LYS A 203 8.27 -2.88 6.42
N ASP A 204 8.25 -2.64 7.73
CA ASP A 204 8.14 -3.69 8.75
C ASP A 204 6.74 -4.30 8.79
N GLU A 205 5.71 -3.47 8.69
CA GLU A 205 4.31 -3.94 8.70
C GLU A 205 4.00 -4.69 7.41
N THR A 206 4.59 -4.28 6.28
CA THR A 206 4.57 -5.06 5.04
C THR A 206 5.20 -6.44 5.24
N LYS A 207 6.38 -6.54 5.90
CA LYS A 207 7.01 -7.83 6.25
C LYS A 207 6.13 -8.68 7.18
N TYR A 208 5.52 -8.03 8.18
CA TYR A 208 4.68 -8.69 9.17
C TYR A 208 3.40 -9.28 8.56
N VAL A 209 2.64 -8.49 7.79
CA VAL A 209 1.42 -8.94 7.09
C VAL A 209 1.74 -10.05 6.09
N MET A 210 2.85 -9.94 5.33
CA MET A 210 3.29 -11.03 4.46
C MET A 210 3.62 -12.32 5.25
N ALA A 211 4.29 -12.22 6.39
CA ALA A 211 4.64 -13.38 7.20
C ALA A 211 3.38 -14.07 7.75
N GLU A 212 2.51 -13.33 8.45
CA GLU A 212 1.28 -13.86 9.06
C GLU A 212 0.38 -14.53 8.01
N ILE A 213 0.15 -13.90 6.85
CA ILE A 213 -0.71 -14.47 5.79
C ILE A 213 -0.09 -15.68 5.10
N LEU A 214 1.24 -15.75 4.99
CA LEU A 214 1.93 -16.91 4.40
C LEU A 214 2.03 -18.09 5.38
N THR A 215 2.06 -17.84 6.70
CA THR A 215 2.03 -18.92 7.71
C THR A 215 0.64 -19.54 7.91
N HIS A 216 -0.43 -18.87 7.50
CA HIS A 216 -1.81 -19.40 7.55
C HIS A 216 -2.19 -20.25 6.32
N LYS A 217 -1.29 -20.48 5.35
CA LYS A 217 -1.52 -21.36 4.18
C LYS A 217 -1.10 -22.81 4.47
N VAL A 218 -1.67 -23.42 5.52
CA VAL A 218 -1.44 -24.81 5.96
C VAL A 218 -2.75 -25.57 6.02
#